data_AF-A0A087TJA9-F1
#
_entry.id   AF-A0A087TJA9-F1
#
_cell.length_a   1.000
_cell.length_b   1.000
_cell.length_c   1.000
_cell.angle_alpha   90.00
_cell.angle_beta   90.00
_cell.angle_gamma   90.00
#
_symmetry.space_group_name_H-M   'P 1'
#
loop_
_entity.id
_entity.type
_entity.pdbx_description
1 polymer ?
#
loop_
_entity_poly.entity_id
_entity_poly.type
_entity_poly.pdbx_seq_one_letter_code
_entity_poly.pdbx_strand_id
1 'polypeptide(L)'
;MAVSMYNISFRVPLKNQKLCTVTLNEKELSQLKEAIEDLYYFEFILDDLPLHGFIGHLEESGFLPHAHKIFLWTHYTFNIMYNNDKIISANVSNADSSPLNLINSVTPLEVTH
;
A
#
# COMPACT_ATOMS: atom_id res chain seq x y z
N MET A 1 18.79 4.79 -2.37
CA MET A 1 17.57 4.56 -3.15
C MET A 1 17.15 3.12 -2.88
N ALA A 2 15.95 2.89 -2.35
CA ALA A 2 15.46 1.53 -2.14
C ALA A 2 15.00 0.94 -3.47
N VAL A 3 15.24 -0.36 -3.68
CA VAL A 3 14.79 -1.08 -4.88
C VAL A 3 13.52 -1.84 -4.51
N SER A 4 12.51 -1.68 -5.35
CA SER A 4 11.22 -2.36 -5.20
C SER A 4 11.28 -3.82 -5.68
N MET A 5 10.39 -4.65 -5.14
CA MET A 5 10.17 -6.03 -5.62
C MET A 5 9.21 -6.11 -6.82
N TYR A 6 8.53 -4.99 -7.17
CA TYR A 6 7.67 -4.94 -8.34
C TYR A 6 8.47 -5.13 -9.63
N ASN A 7 8.15 -6.18 -10.39
CA ASN A 7 8.73 -6.43 -11.71
C ASN A 7 7.69 -6.08 -12.79
N ILE A 8 7.72 -4.83 -13.28
CA ILE A 8 6.78 -4.30 -14.25
C ILE A 8 7.49 -4.13 -15.60
N SER A 9 7.01 -4.86 -16.61
CA SER A 9 7.52 -4.77 -17.98
C SER A 9 6.53 -4.03 -18.88
N PHE A 10 7.03 -3.15 -19.74
CA PHE A 10 6.19 -2.33 -20.60
C PHE A 10 5.31 -3.18 -21.53
N ARG A 11 3.99 -2.91 -21.51
CA ARG A 11 2.97 -3.62 -22.30
C ARG A 11 2.86 -5.13 -22.04
N VAL A 12 3.41 -5.63 -20.94
CA VAL A 12 3.26 -7.03 -20.54
C VAL A 12 2.16 -7.11 -19.50
N PRO A 13 1.05 -7.83 -19.78
CA PRO A 13 0.00 -8.01 -18.78
C PRO A 13 0.55 -8.86 -17.62
N LEU A 14 0.32 -8.39 -16.41
CA LEU A 14 0.63 -9.11 -15.18
C LEU A 14 -0.67 -9.49 -14.49
N LYS A 15 -0.72 -10.71 -13.97
CA LYS A 15 -1.79 -11.16 -13.07
C LYS A 15 -1.39 -10.85 -11.64
N ASN A 16 -2.39 -10.76 -10.76
CA ASN A 16 -2.14 -10.62 -9.33
C ASN A 16 -1.24 -11.75 -8.85
N GLN A 17 -0.14 -11.37 -8.21
CA GLN A 17 0.86 -12.28 -7.69
C GLN A 17 1.32 -11.78 -6.33
N LYS A 18 1.71 -12.71 -5.47
CA LYS A 18 2.34 -12.41 -4.20
C LYS A 18 3.74 -11.85 -4.44
N LEU A 19 4.03 -10.67 -3.91
CA LEU A 19 5.36 -10.10 -3.85
C LEU A 19 6.14 -10.60 -2.64
N CYS A 20 5.55 -10.50 -1.44
CA CYS A 20 6.23 -10.91 -0.22
C CYS A 20 5.24 -11.31 0.89
N THR A 21 5.78 -11.99 1.89
CA THR A 21 5.10 -12.26 3.15
C THR A 21 6.01 -11.78 4.26
N VAL A 22 5.48 -10.99 5.19
CA VAL A 22 6.21 -10.44 6.32
C VAL A 22 5.46 -10.79 7.61
N THR A 23 6.21 -11.17 8.64
CA THR A 23 5.65 -11.46 9.96
C THR A 23 6.01 -10.31 10.90
N LEU A 24 4.99 -9.57 11.34
CA LEU A 24 5.15 -8.42 12.22
C LEU A 24 5.07 -8.85 13.69
N ASN A 25 6.08 -8.49 14.47
CA ASN A 25 6.01 -8.56 15.92
C ASN A 25 5.23 -7.37 16.50
N GLU A 26 5.01 -7.35 17.82
CA GLU A 26 4.23 -6.32 18.51
C GLU A 26 4.80 -4.90 18.31
N LYS A 27 6.12 -4.75 18.38
CA LYS A 27 6.78 -3.46 18.18
C LYS A 27 6.63 -2.97 16.74
N GLU A 28 6.86 -3.85 15.77
CA GLU A 28 6.72 -3.53 14.34
C GLU A 28 5.28 -3.18 13.98
N LEU A 29 4.30 -3.91 14.53
CA LEU A 29 2.89 -3.62 14.34
C LEU A 29 2.49 -2.27 14.94
N SER A 30 3.01 -1.91 16.12
CA SER A 30 2.79 -0.59 16.72
C SER A 30 3.36 0.53 15.85
N GLN A 31 4.61 0.38 15.40
CA GLN A 31 5.27 1.35 14.52
C GLN A 31 4.53 1.52 13.19
N LEU A 32 4.01 0.42 12.63
CA LEU A 32 3.22 0.46 11.40
C LEU A 32 1.90 1.22 11.60
N LYS A 33 1.22 0.99 12.73
CA LYS A 33 -0.02 1.71 13.07
C LYS A 33 0.22 3.21 13.20
N GLU A 34 1.25 3.61 13.95
CA GLU A 34 1.64 5.02 14.11
C GLU A 34 1.95 5.67 12.76
N ALA A 35 2.72 5.00 11.90
CA ALA A 35 3.03 5.51 10.55
C ALA A 35 1.77 5.71 9.68
N ILE A 36 0.75 4.85 9.82
CA ILE A 36 -0.51 5.00 9.10
C ILE A 36 -1.31 6.19 9.65
N GLU A 37 -1.35 6.38 10.97
CA GLU A 37 -1.99 7.54 11.60
C GLU A 37 -1.32 8.85 11.20
N ASP A 38 0.01 8.85 11.05
CA ASP A 38 0.81 9.97 10.54
C ASP A 38 0.75 10.13 9.01
N LEU A 39 -0.13 9.39 8.32
CA LEU A 39 -0.38 9.46 6.89
C LEU A 39 0.86 9.19 6.02
N TYR A 40 1.72 8.26 6.44
CA TYR A 40 2.89 7.89 5.66
C TYR A 40 2.49 7.32 4.29
N TYR A 41 3.23 7.75 3.27
CA TYR A 41 3.08 7.31 1.89
C TYR A 41 4.45 6.92 1.32
N PHE A 42 4.44 6.08 0.29
CA PHE A 42 5.63 5.78 -0.49
C PHE A 42 5.66 6.63 -1.76
N GLU A 43 6.87 6.91 -2.24
CA GLU A 43 7.11 7.39 -3.60
C GLU A 43 7.71 6.24 -4.42
N PHE A 44 7.12 5.96 -5.57
CA PHE A 44 7.63 5.00 -6.53
C PHE A 44 7.89 5.72 -7.86
N ILE A 45 9.08 5.52 -8.44
CA ILE A 45 9.45 6.18 -9.70
C ILE A 45 9.33 5.15 -10.83
N LEU A 46 8.51 5.47 -11.82
CA LEU A 46 8.30 4.63 -13.00
C LEU A 46 8.49 5.48 -14.26
N ASP A 47 9.57 5.21 -15.02
CA ASP A 47 9.92 5.98 -16.24
C ASP A 47 9.98 7.50 -15.97
N ASP A 48 10.71 7.89 -14.92
CA ASP A 48 10.83 9.27 -14.42
C ASP A 48 9.52 9.92 -13.93
N LEU A 49 8.40 9.18 -13.91
CA LEU A 49 7.13 9.65 -13.35
C LEU A 49 7.02 9.20 -11.88
N PRO A 50 6.95 10.14 -10.92
CA PRO A 50 6.68 9.80 -9.54
C PRO A 50 5.20 9.45 -9.35
N LEU A 51 4.94 8.41 -8.57
CA LEU A 51 3.62 8.09 -8.05
C LEU A 51 3.66 7.89 -6.54
N HIS A 52 2.59 8.30 -5.88
CA HIS A 52 2.48 8.30 -4.43
C HIS A 52 1.28 7.48 -3.98
N GLY A 53 1.49 6.60 -3.01
CA GLY A 53 0.43 5.80 -2.41
C GLY A 53 0.58 5.78 -0.89
N PHE A 54 -0.53 5.97 -0.17
CA PHE A 54 -0.53 5.81 1.28
C PHE A 54 -0.29 4.36 1.66
N ILE A 55 0.43 4.14 2.76
CA ILE A 55 0.68 2.79 3.30
C ILE A 55 -0.61 2.18 3.84
N GLY A 56 -1.50 3.01 4.39
CA GLY A 56 -2.76 2.59 4.99
C GLY A 56 -3.84 3.65 4.89
N HIS A 57 -4.92 3.43 5.64
CA HIS A 57 -6.04 4.34 5.75
C HIS A 57 -6.49 4.42 7.22
N LEU A 58 -6.83 5.63 7.66
CA LEU A 58 -7.41 5.90 8.97
C LEU A 58 -8.86 6.32 8.77
N GLU A 59 -9.79 5.62 9.42
CA GLU A 59 -11.17 6.08 9.58
C GLU A 59 -11.38 6.57 11.02
N GLU A 60 -11.72 7.84 11.16
CA GLU A 60 -12.18 8.40 12.43
C GLU A 60 -13.71 8.26 12.51
N SER A 61 -14.22 7.69 13.58
CA SER A 61 -15.65 7.54 13.80
C SER A 61 -16.07 7.88 15.23
N GLY A 62 -17.25 8.48 15.36
CA GLY A 62 -17.87 8.83 16.64
C GLY A 62 -17.42 10.18 17.20
N PHE A 63 -18.38 10.90 17.81
CA PHE A 63 -18.10 12.14 18.53
C PHE A 63 -17.52 11.85 19.92
N LEU A 64 -18.02 10.83 20.64
CA LEU A 64 -17.46 10.28 21.89
C LEU A 64 -18.03 8.85 22.18
N PRO A 65 -17.21 7.83 22.48
CA PRO A 65 -15.74 7.82 22.39
C PRO A 65 -15.28 7.87 20.93
N HIS A 66 -14.15 8.55 20.69
CA HIS A 66 -13.49 8.53 19.38
C HIS A 66 -12.97 7.12 19.11
N ALA A 67 -13.35 6.55 17.97
CA ALA A 67 -12.85 5.26 17.51
C ALA A 67 -12.02 5.47 16.25
N HIS A 68 -10.73 5.17 16.36
CA HIS A 68 -9.79 5.18 15.25
C HIS A 68 -9.71 3.78 14.67
N LYS A 69 -10.11 3.61 13.41
CA LYS A 69 -9.90 2.36 12.70
C LYS A 69 -8.73 2.52 11.75
N ILE A 70 -7.68 1.75 12.01
CA ILE A 70 -6.46 1.74 11.22
C ILE A 70 -6.51 0.55 10.27
N PHE A 71 -6.26 0.81 9.00
CA PHE A 71 -6.28 -0.15 7.92
C PHE A 71 -4.96 -0.14 7.15
N LEU A 72 -4.48 -1.31 6.76
CA LEU A 72 -3.28 -1.48 5.94
C LEU A 72 -3.65 -1.85 4.51
N TRP A 73 -3.08 -1.16 3.53
CA TRP A 73 -3.20 -1.55 2.13
C TRP A 73 -2.19 -2.66 1.81
N THR A 74 -2.69 -3.84 1.47
CA THR A 74 -1.88 -5.01 1.09
C THR A 74 -1.91 -5.27 -0.42
N HIS A 75 -2.55 -4.40 -1.18
CA HIS A 75 -2.58 -4.48 -2.64
C HIS A 75 -2.70 -3.09 -3.25
N TYR A 76 -1.89 -2.85 -4.29
CA TYR A 76 -1.87 -1.60 -5.04
C TYR A 76 -2.05 -1.91 -6.52
N THR A 77 -3.00 -1.22 -7.14
CA THR A 77 -3.21 -1.26 -8.58
C THR A 77 -2.45 -0.10 -9.21
N PHE A 78 -1.45 -0.39 -10.04
CA PHE A 78 -0.75 0.62 -10.82
C PHE A 78 -1.48 0.83 -12.14
N ASN A 79 -2.00 2.03 -12.37
CA ASN A 79 -2.64 2.39 -13.63
C ASN A 79 -1.63 3.18 -14.47
N ILE A 80 -1.16 2.58 -15.55
CA ILE A 80 -0.13 3.13 -16.43
C ILE A 80 -0.76 3.42 -17.79
N MET A 81 -0.77 4.70 -18.17
CA MET A 81 -1.23 5.13 -19.49
C MET A 81 -0.03 5.38 -20.40
N TYR A 82 -0.16 4.99 -21.66
CA TYR A 82 0.90 5.13 -22.65
C TYR A 82 0.35 5.60 -24.00
N ASN A 83 1.21 6.26 -24.76
CA ASN A 83 0.96 6.60 -26.16
C ASN A 83 2.15 6.12 -26.99
N ASN A 84 1.91 5.18 -27.90
CA ASN A 84 2.97 4.41 -28.55
C ASN A 84 3.95 3.87 -27.49
N ASP A 85 5.25 4.03 -27.68
CA ASP A 85 6.27 3.43 -26.83
C ASP A 85 6.70 4.35 -25.68
N LYS A 86 5.83 5.29 -25.28
CA LYS A 86 6.09 6.25 -24.21
C LYS A 86 5.00 6.21 -23.15
N ILE A 87 5.40 6.13 -21.89
CA ILE A 87 4.51 6.29 -20.75
C ILE A 87 4.18 7.78 -20.62
N ILE A 88 2.88 8.09 -20.52
CA ILE A 88 2.38 9.48 -20.43
C ILE A 88 1.79 9.79 -19.06
N SER A 89 1.46 8.76 -18.28
CA SER A 89 0.97 8.91 -16.91
C SER A 89 1.10 7.57 -16.18
N ALA A 90 1.39 7.65 -14.89
CA ALA A 90 1.32 6.52 -13.97
C ALA A 90 0.66 7.01 -12.68
N ASN A 91 -0.25 6.21 -12.14
CA ASN A 91 -0.83 6.44 -10.82
C ASN A 91 -0.97 5.11 -10.08
N VAL A 92 -1.29 5.22 -8.78
CA VAL A 92 -1.62 4.08 -7.95
C VAL A 92 -3.02 4.25 -7.38
N SER A 93 -3.78 3.16 -7.33
CA SER A 93 -5.08 3.11 -6.69
C SER A 93 -5.20 1.90 -5.76
N ASN A 94 -6.12 1.99 -4.81
CA ASN A 94 -6.47 0.91 -3.88
C ASN A 94 -7.93 0.45 -4.05
N ALA A 95 -8.62 0.93 -5.09
CA ALA A 95 -10.07 0.79 -5.26
C ALA A 95 -10.56 -0.68 -5.30
N ASP A 96 -9.74 -1.58 -5.83
CA ASP A 96 -10.10 -3.00 -5.98
C ASP A 96 -9.58 -3.87 -4.81
N SER A 97 -9.03 -3.25 -3.76
CA SER A 97 -8.47 -3.93 -2.60
C SER A 97 -9.27 -3.68 -1.35
N SER A 98 -9.59 -4.74 -0.60
CA SER A 98 -10.09 -4.60 0.77
C SER A 98 -8.90 -4.49 1.71
N PRO A 99 -8.75 -3.39 2.46
CA PRO A 99 -7.60 -3.24 3.33
C PRO A 99 -7.73 -4.12 4.57
N LEU A 100 -6.58 -4.43 5.17
CA LEU A 100 -6.51 -5.22 6.40
C LEU A 100 -6.76 -4.33 7.62
N ASN A 101 -7.81 -4.60 8.39
CA ASN A 101 -8.08 -3.89 9.65
C ASN A 101 -7.08 -4.32 10.74
N LEU A 102 -6.43 -3.35 11.38
CA LEU A 102 -5.36 -3.59 12.36
C LEU A 102 -5.80 -3.50 13.84
N ILE A 103 -7.05 -3.16 14.16
CA ILE A 103 -7.49 -2.89 15.54
C ILE A 103 -7.37 -4.14 16.43
N ASN A 104 -7.89 -5.27 15.95
CA ASN A 104 -7.94 -6.53 16.71
C ASN A 104 -6.87 -7.54 16.25
N SER A 105 -5.80 -7.05 15.60
CA SER A 105 -4.73 -7.92 15.12
C SER A 105 -3.94 -8.53 16.27
N VAL A 106 -3.79 -9.85 16.25
CA VAL A 106 -2.98 -10.62 17.21
C VAL A 106 -1.59 -10.83 16.64
N THR A 107 -0.56 -10.65 17.46
CA THR A 107 0.84 -10.86 17.05
C THR A 107 1.30 -12.29 17.36
N PRO A 108 2.19 -12.88 16.54
CA PRO A 108 2.75 -12.31 15.33
C PRO A 108 1.72 -12.21 14.19
N LEU A 109 1.66 -11.04 13.53
CA LEU A 109 0.74 -10.80 12.43
C LEU A 109 1.44 -11.08 11.11
N GLU A 110 0.99 -12.10 10.38
CA GLU A 110 1.46 -12.35 9.03
C GLU A 110 0.69 -11.48 8.03
N VAL A 111 1.42 -10.69 7.25
CA VAL A 111 0.88 -9.84 6.18
C VAL A 111 1.47 -10.31 4.86
N THR A 112 0.61 -10.49 3.87
CA THR A 112 1.01 -10.84 2.51
C THR A 112 0.64 -9.72 1.55
N HIS A 113 1.61 -9.34 0.72
CA HIS A 113 1.53 -8.31 -0.31
C HIS A 113 1.66 -8.93 -1.69
#